data_AF-A0A7N2LEM3-F1
#
_entry.id   AF-A0A7N2LEM3-F1
#
_cell.length_a   1.000
_cell.length_b   1.000
_cell.length_c   1.000
_cell.angle_alpha   90.00
_cell.angle_beta   90.00
_cell.angle_gamma   90.00
#
_symmetry.space_group_name_H-M   'P 1'
#
loop_
_entity.id
_entity.type
_entity.pdbx_description
1 polymer ?
#
loop_
_entity_poly.entity_id
_entity_poly.type
_entity_poly.pdbx_seq_one_letter_code
_entity_poly.pdbx_strand_id
1 'polypeptide(L)'
;MVGSPPLLAIAFCAACIFGQLVEVAQSQSQSQYQNQTQPRTDPAEVRVLNSIFQKWGITAPSGQWNISGELCNGAAIDSTDIDNLNYNPLIKCECLSNSTCHITQLYVSHFLYPHVLFPMLLNLSDMDMTYE
;
A
#
# COMPACT_ATOMS: atom_id res chain seq x y z
N MET A 1 18.27 67.75 -14.58
CA MET A 1 17.11 67.46 -13.70
C MET A 1 16.36 66.31 -14.33
N VAL A 2 16.31 65.07 -13.84
CA VAL A 2 16.79 64.34 -12.66
C VAL A 2 16.90 62.89 -13.23
N GLY A 3 18.05 62.24 -13.29
CA GLY A 3 18.64 61.53 -12.15
C GLY A 3 17.80 60.31 -11.76
N SER A 4 17.64 59.32 -12.64
CA SER A 4 16.95 58.06 -12.32
C SER A 4 17.67 57.34 -11.16
N PRO A 5 17.01 57.04 -10.02
CA PRO A 5 17.66 56.34 -8.92
C PRO A 5 17.62 54.82 -9.17
N PRO A 6 18.74 54.09 -9.01
CA PRO A 6 18.82 52.64 -9.24
C PRO A 6 18.40 51.82 -8.01
N LEU A 7 17.52 52.35 -7.15
CA LEU A 7 17.21 51.78 -5.84
C LEU A 7 16.01 50.82 -5.84
N LEU A 8 15.34 50.61 -6.97
CA LEU A 8 14.25 49.63 -7.08
C LEU A 8 14.69 48.29 -7.70
N ALA A 9 15.92 48.19 -8.22
CA ALA A 9 16.43 46.97 -8.83
C ALA A 9 17.17 46.02 -7.86
N ILE A 10 17.44 46.45 -6.62
CA ILE A 10 18.21 45.67 -5.64
C ILE A 10 17.28 44.92 -4.65
N ALA A 11 15.98 45.19 -4.65
CA ALA A 11 15.02 44.52 -3.76
C ALA A 11 14.46 43.19 -4.31
N PHE A 12 14.58 42.91 -5.61
CA PHE A 12 14.09 41.65 -6.19
C PHE A 12 15.13 40.54 -6.29
N CYS A 13 16.41 40.80 -5.97
CA CYS A 13 17.47 39.78 -5.91
C CYS A 13 17.69 39.19 -4.50
N ALA A 14 17.11 39.78 -3.45
CA ALA A 14 17.28 39.29 -2.08
C ALA A 14 16.16 38.32 -1.62
N ALA A 15 15.08 38.19 -2.39
CA ALA A 15 13.99 37.26 -2.08
C ALA A 15 14.24 35.82 -2.57
N CYS A 16 15.26 35.60 -3.41
CA CYS A 16 15.50 34.30 -4.05
C CYS A 16 16.48 33.39 -3.28
N ILE A 17 17.14 33.90 -2.23
CA ILE A 17 18.30 33.21 -1.63
C ILE A 17 18.12 32.83 -0.15
N PHE A 18 17.11 33.35 0.57
CA PHE A 18 16.93 33.08 2.01
C PHE A 18 15.67 32.28 2.39
N GLY A 19 15.15 31.47 1.46
CA GLY A 19 14.14 30.43 1.73
C GLY A 19 14.72 29.03 1.58
N GLN A 20 15.91 28.80 2.13
CA GLN A 20 16.50 27.48 2.25
C GLN A 20 15.63 26.60 3.14
N LEU A 21 15.43 25.35 2.69
CA LEU A 21 15.32 24.17 3.55
C LEU A 21 14.03 24.06 4.38
N VAL A 22 12.94 23.73 3.71
CA VAL A 22 11.99 22.75 4.27
C VAL A 22 12.03 21.54 3.34
N GLU A 23 12.35 20.40 3.93
CA GLU A 23 12.71 19.16 3.28
C GLU A 23 11.65 18.69 2.27
N VAL A 24 12.12 18.35 1.07
CA VAL A 24 11.43 17.41 0.20
C VAL A 24 11.46 16.05 0.90
N ALA A 25 10.51 15.80 1.79
CA ALA A 25 10.28 14.50 2.41
C ALA A 25 8.80 14.28 2.71
N GLN A 26 7.95 14.47 1.70
CA GLN A 26 6.57 13.99 1.74
C GLN A 26 6.18 13.40 0.40
N SER A 27 6.75 12.23 0.07
CA SER A 27 6.03 11.24 -0.75
C SER A 27 4.89 10.65 0.10
N GLN A 28 3.91 11.46 0.47
CA GLN A 28 2.71 11.01 1.15
C GLN A 28 1.64 10.73 0.09
N SER A 29 1.57 9.47 -0.36
CA SER A 29 0.40 8.94 -1.05
C SER A 29 -0.77 8.86 -0.07
N GLN A 30 -1.40 9.99 0.24
CA GLN A 30 -2.65 10.02 0.99
C GLN A 30 -3.80 9.70 0.03
N SER A 31 -4.17 8.42 -0.08
CA SER A 31 -5.47 8.06 -0.66
C SER A 31 -6.56 8.47 0.33
N GLN A 32 -7.25 9.57 0.03
CA GLN A 32 -8.44 10.03 0.76
C GLN A 32 -9.58 9.02 0.56
N TYR A 33 -10.01 8.33 1.62
CA TYR A 33 -11.31 7.66 1.65
C TYR A 33 -12.19 8.36 2.67
N GLN A 34 -13.34 8.85 2.19
CA GLN A 34 -14.29 9.69 2.90
C GLN A 34 -14.97 8.93 4.06
N ASN A 35 -15.10 9.61 5.21
CA ASN A 35 -15.99 9.45 6.36
C ASN A 35 -17.11 8.37 6.31
N GLN A 36 -16.72 7.10 6.27
CA GLN A 36 -17.49 5.96 6.75
C GLN A 36 -16.46 5.01 7.35
N THR A 37 -16.63 4.58 8.61
CA THR A 37 -15.73 3.62 9.28
C THR A 37 -15.85 2.26 8.60
N GLN A 38 -15.30 2.17 7.38
CA GLN A 38 -15.06 0.91 6.71
C GLN A 38 -13.99 0.18 7.52
N PRO A 39 -14.21 -1.10 7.87
CA PRO A 39 -13.18 -1.96 8.43
C PRO A 39 -11.87 -1.83 7.64
N ARG A 40 -10.76 -1.61 8.35
CA ARG A 40 -9.43 -1.47 7.75
C ARG A 40 -8.62 -2.73 8.01
N THR A 41 -7.83 -3.18 7.04
CA THR A 41 -6.82 -4.23 7.27
C THR A 41 -5.78 -3.73 8.27
N ASP A 42 -5.31 -4.61 9.17
CA ASP A 42 -4.22 -4.27 10.10
C ASP A 42 -2.93 -3.88 9.33
N PRO A 43 -2.35 -2.69 9.58
CA PRO A 43 -1.09 -2.28 8.96
C PRO A 43 0.10 -3.23 9.20
N ALA A 44 0.10 -4.02 10.27
CA ALA A 44 1.08 -5.09 10.48
C ALA A 44 0.92 -6.19 9.43
N GLU A 45 -0.28 -6.72 9.25
CA GLU A 45 -0.62 -7.75 8.26
C GLU A 45 -0.26 -7.33 6.83
N VAL A 46 -0.52 -6.07 6.49
CA VAL A 46 -0.11 -5.46 5.21
C VAL A 46 1.41 -5.55 5.01
N ARG A 47 2.20 -5.21 6.04
CA ARG A 47 3.68 -5.27 5.99
C ARG A 47 4.19 -6.70 5.82
N VAL A 48 3.55 -7.67 6.46
CA VAL A 48 3.88 -9.10 6.33
C VAL A 48 3.68 -9.57 4.91
N LEU A 49 2.50 -9.30 4.37
CA LEU A 49 2.11 -9.76 3.06
C LEU A 49 3.07 -9.18 2.01
N ASN A 50 3.40 -7.89 2.14
CA ASN A 50 4.40 -7.24 1.29
C ASN A 50 5.79 -7.91 1.42
N SER A 51 6.20 -8.27 2.63
CA SER A 51 7.48 -8.97 2.85
C SER A 51 7.50 -10.38 2.24
N ILE A 52 6.38 -11.11 2.32
CA ILE A 52 6.21 -12.41 1.65
C ILE A 52 6.33 -12.23 0.14
N PHE A 53 5.61 -11.26 -0.43
CA PHE A 53 5.61 -11.01 -1.87
C PHE A 53 7.00 -10.61 -2.36
N GLN A 54 7.72 -9.78 -1.60
CA GLN A 54 9.13 -9.45 -1.89
C GLN A 54 10.04 -10.68 -1.83
N LYS A 55 9.95 -11.49 -0.76
CA LYS A 55 10.75 -12.71 -0.60
C LYS A 55 10.49 -13.72 -1.72
N TRP A 56 9.25 -13.81 -2.19
CA TRP A 56 8.86 -14.73 -3.26
C TRP A 56 9.05 -14.15 -4.66
N GLY A 57 9.30 -12.85 -4.82
CA GLY A 57 9.40 -12.23 -6.14
C GLY A 57 8.05 -12.09 -6.85
N ILE A 58 6.97 -11.96 -6.08
CA ILE A 58 5.61 -11.81 -6.58
C ILE A 58 5.27 -10.33 -6.67
N THR A 59 4.74 -9.93 -7.82
CA THR A 59 4.09 -8.63 -7.99
C THR A 59 2.59 -8.82 -7.86
N ALA A 60 1.94 -8.02 -7.01
CA ALA A 60 0.49 -8.12 -6.89
C ALA A 60 -0.19 -7.69 -8.21
N PRO A 61 -1.25 -8.38 -8.62
CA PRO A 61 -1.96 -8.09 -9.86
C PRO A 61 -2.65 -6.73 -9.77
N SER A 62 -2.31 -5.84 -10.70
CA SER A 62 -2.88 -4.50 -10.78
C SER A 62 -4.41 -4.56 -10.91
N GLY A 63 -5.11 -3.84 -10.03
CA GLY A 63 -6.57 -3.69 -10.09
C GLY A 63 -7.39 -4.77 -9.36
N GLN A 64 -6.76 -5.80 -8.78
CA GLN A 64 -7.47 -6.82 -7.98
C GLN A 64 -7.53 -6.47 -6.50
N TRP A 65 -6.41 -6.01 -5.95
CA TRP A 65 -6.33 -5.42 -4.62
C TRP A 65 -5.11 -4.51 -4.60
N ASN A 66 -5.29 -3.26 -4.18
CA ASN A 66 -4.22 -2.27 -4.28
C ASN A 66 -3.20 -2.52 -3.16
N ILE A 67 -1.96 -2.84 -3.51
CA ILE A 67 -0.84 -3.02 -2.56
C ILE A 67 -0.67 -1.79 -1.66
N SER A 68 -1.03 -0.61 -2.17
CA SER A 68 -0.96 0.66 -1.44
C SER A 68 -2.28 1.09 -0.78
N GLY A 69 -3.29 0.21 -0.72
CA GLY A 69 -4.65 0.54 -0.28
C GLY A 69 -5.23 -0.45 0.74
N GLU A 70 -6.56 -0.49 0.83
CA GLU A 70 -7.28 -1.45 1.67
C GLU A 70 -7.29 -2.82 1.00
N LEU A 71 -6.65 -3.82 1.63
CA LEU A 71 -6.47 -5.16 1.05
C LEU A 71 -7.76 -6.00 1.13
N CYS A 72 -8.53 -5.84 2.20
CA CYS A 72 -9.74 -6.61 2.46
C CYS A 72 -10.96 -5.99 1.78
N ASN A 73 -10.99 -6.07 0.45
CA ASN A 73 -12.12 -5.65 -0.38
C ASN A 73 -12.42 -6.66 -1.51
N GLY A 74 -13.58 -6.54 -2.15
CA GLY A 74 -13.93 -7.34 -3.34
C GLY A 74 -13.78 -8.85 -3.11
N ALA A 75 -12.98 -9.50 -3.95
CA ALA A 75 -12.73 -10.95 -3.90
C ALA A 75 -12.14 -11.43 -2.56
N ALA A 76 -11.50 -10.55 -1.79
CA ALA A 76 -10.93 -10.90 -0.48
C ALA A 76 -11.99 -11.13 0.61
N ILE A 77 -13.20 -10.59 0.45
CA ILE A 77 -14.28 -10.67 1.46
C ILE A 77 -15.57 -11.32 0.93
N ASP A 78 -15.64 -11.62 -0.36
CA ASP A 78 -16.80 -12.26 -0.98
C ASP A 78 -16.68 -13.80 -1.01
N SER A 79 -17.59 -14.44 -1.73
CA SER A 79 -17.66 -15.90 -1.87
C SER A 79 -16.73 -16.48 -2.96
N THR A 80 -15.82 -15.70 -3.54
CA THR A 80 -14.86 -16.20 -4.53
C THR A 80 -13.99 -17.29 -3.91
N ASP A 81 -13.83 -18.43 -4.57
CA ASP A 81 -12.97 -19.49 -4.05
C ASP A 81 -11.51 -19.03 -3.95
N ILE A 82 -10.82 -19.42 -2.86
CA ILE A 82 -9.44 -18.98 -2.56
C ILE A 82 -8.44 -19.40 -3.65
N ASP A 83 -8.71 -20.50 -4.35
CA ASP A 83 -7.86 -21.04 -5.43
C ASP A 83 -8.26 -20.57 -6.84
N ASN A 84 -9.16 -19.59 -6.94
CA ASN A 84 -9.60 -19.05 -8.23
C ASN A 84 -8.43 -18.39 -8.99
N LEU A 85 -8.04 -19.01 -10.10
CA LEU A 85 -6.90 -18.58 -10.91
C LEU A 85 -7.05 -17.18 -11.52
N ASN A 86 -8.28 -16.68 -11.70
CA ASN A 86 -8.50 -15.33 -12.23
C ASN A 86 -8.08 -14.24 -11.24
N TYR A 87 -8.03 -14.56 -9.94
CA TYR A 87 -7.68 -13.64 -8.87
C TYR A 87 -6.34 -13.97 -8.21
N ASN A 88 -5.51 -14.79 -8.85
CA ASN A 88 -4.25 -15.25 -8.28
C ASN A 88 -3.15 -14.18 -8.39
N PRO A 89 -2.38 -13.91 -7.32
CA PRO A 89 -2.54 -14.37 -5.94
C PRO A 89 -3.75 -13.74 -5.23
N LEU A 90 -4.47 -14.58 -4.47
CA LEU A 90 -5.68 -14.16 -3.74
C LEU A 90 -5.46 -14.28 -2.23
N ILE A 91 -5.96 -13.29 -1.50
CA ILE A 91 -6.09 -13.33 -0.04
C ILE A 91 -7.56 -13.52 0.35
N LYS A 92 -7.82 -14.05 1.54
CA LYS A 92 -9.11 -13.95 2.21
C LYS A 92 -8.99 -13.19 3.51
N CYS A 93 -10.04 -12.45 3.82
CA CYS A 93 -10.13 -11.67 5.04
C CYS A 93 -11.38 -12.00 5.83
N GLU A 94 -11.26 -11.91 7.15
CA GLU A 94 -12.38 -11.89 8.07
C GLU A 94 -12.47 -10.51 8.72
N CYS A 95 -13.59 -9.82 8.49
CA CYS A 95 -13.86 -8.50 9.02
C CYS A 95 -14.89 -8.59 10.14
N LEU A 96 -14.51 -8.24 11.36
CA LEU A 96 -15.46 -8.08 12.45
C LEU A 96 -16.24 -6.77 12.25
N SER A 97 -17.56 -6.78 12.53
CA SER A 97 -18.43 -5.64 12.27
C SER A 97 -17.94 -4.38 13.01
N ASN A 98 -17.57 -3.34 12.25
CA ASN A 98 -17.01 -2.07 12.75
C ASN A 98 -15.59 -2.13 13.36
N SER A 99 -14.79 -3.16 13.05
CA SER A 99 -13.43 -3.34 13.57
C SER A 99 -12.39 -3.50 12.45
N THR A 100 -11.16 -3.85 12.82
CA THR A 100 -10.07 -4.28 11.93
C THR A 100 -10.45 -5.55 11.16
N CYS A 101 -10.10 -5.61 9.87
CA CYS A 101 -10.13 -6.85 9.09
C CYS A 101 -8.81 -7.59 9.23
N HIS A 102 -8.88 -8.91 9.32
CA HIS A 102 -7.72 -9.77 9.42
C HIS A 102 -7.59 -10.64 8.17
N ILE A 103 -6.41 -10.67 7.58
CA ILE A 103 -6.07 -11.60 6.50
C ILE A 103 -5.95 -13.00 7.09
N THR A 104 -6.83 -13.90 6.69
CA THR A 104 -6.87 -15.27 7.19
C THR A 104 -6.22 -16.26 6.24
N GLN A 105 -6.17 -15.97 4.94
CA GLN A 105 -5.58 -16.89 3.97
C GLN A 105 -4.84 -16.14 2.86
N LEU A 106 -3.80 -16.77 2.31
CA LEU A 106 -3.12 -16.39 1.07
C LEU A 106 -2.95 -17.63 0.20
N TYR A 107 -3.36 -17.55 -1.06
CA TYR A 107 -3.11 -18.58 -2.05
C TYR A 107 -2.34 -18.06 -3.25
N VAL A 108 -1.27 -18.78 -3.59
CA VAL A 108 -0.43 -18.53 -4.77
C VAL A 108 -0.37 -19.80 -5.61
N SER A 109 -0.72 -19.66 -6.89
CA SER A 109 -0.70 -20.80 -7.82
C SER A 109 0.69 -20.97 -8.39
N HIS A 110 1.24 -22.18 -8.24
CA HIS A 110 2.53 -22.53 -8.83
C HIS A 110 2.55 -22.34 -10.35
N PHE A 111 1.43 -22.56 -11.05
CA PHE A 111 1.38 -22.41 -12.51
C PHE A 111 1.63 -20.97 -12.98
N LEU A 112 1.23 -19.99 -12.18
CA LEU A 112 1.43 -18.57 -12.49
C LEU A 112 2.75 -18.03 -11.91
N TYR A 113 3.27 -18.70 -10.88
CA TYR A 113 4.50 -18.34 -10.18
C TYR A 113 5.39 -19.58 -10.01
N PRO A 114 6.05 -20.06 -11.09
CA PRO A 114 6.76 -21.35 -11.10
C PRO A 114 8.01 -21.36 -10.20
N HIS A 115 8.51 -20.20 -9.79
CA HIS A 115 9.59 -20.07 -8.81
C HIS A 115 9.12 -20.34 -7.37
N VAL A 116 7.81 -20.28 -7.11
CA VAL A 116 7.22 -20.70 -5.82
C VAL A 116 7.11 -22.22 -5.88
N LEU A 117 7.97 -22.91 -5.14
CA LEU A 117 8.23 -24.36 -5.27
C LEU A 117 6.99 -25.26 -5.15
N PHE A 118 5.88 -24.79 -4.58
CA PHE A 118 4.61 -25.50 -4.47
C PHE A 118 3.44 -24.49 -4.46
N PRO A 119 2.23 -24.86 -4.94
CA PRO A 119 1.06 -24.02 -4.73
C PRO A 119 0.86 -23.86 -3.22
N MET A 120 0.90 -22.61 -2.76
CA MET A 120 1.04 -22.31 -1.35
C MET A 120 -0.27 -21.70 -0.85
N LEU A 121 -1.04 -22.50 -0.10
CA LEU A 121 -2.09 -21.99 0.78
C LEU A 121 -1.48 -21.74 2.15
N LEU A 122 -1.30 -20.47 2.49
CA LEU A 122 -0.93 -20.04 3.83
C LEU A 122 -2.19 -19.68 4.60
N ASN A 123 -2.36 -20.28 5.77
CA ASN A 123 -3.31 -19.78 6.76
C ASN A 123 -2.58 -18.73 7.62
N LEU A 124 -3.12 -17.53 7.66
CA LEU A 124 -2.51 -16.32 8.19
C LEU A 124 -3.20 -15.84 9.48
N SER A 125 -4.06 -16.68 10.08
CA SER A 125 -4.80 -16.38 11.32
C SER A 125 -3.94 -15.98 12.53
N ASP A 126 -2.61 -16.13 12.46
CA ASP A 126 -1.65 -15.85 13.54
C ASP A 126 -0.45 -15.01 13.08
N MET A 127 -0.61 -14.03 12.17
CA MET A 127 0.49 -13.15 11.69
C MET A 127 1.16 -12.23 12.75
N ASP A 128 0.96 -12.52 14.03
CA ASP A 128 1.74 -11.94 15.12
C ASP A 128 3.07 -12.74 15.29
N MET A 129 4.19 -12.10 14.96
CA MET A 129 5.55 -12.39 15.47
C MET A 129 6.46 -13.50 14.88
N THR A 130 6.45 -13.89 13.59
CA THR A 130 7.45 -14.91 13.13
C THR A 130 8.18 -14.67 11.80
N TYR A 131 7.99 -13.56 11.10
CA TYR A 131 8.66 -13.30 9.81
C TYR A 131 9.62 -12.10 9.82
N GLU A 132 10.10 -11.66 10.99
CA GLU A 132 11.27 -10.77 11.12
C GLU A 132 12.52 -11.39 10.47
#